data_AF-A0A6I1MJW6-F1
#
_entry.id   AF-A0A6I1MJW6-F1
#
_cell.length_a   1.000
_cell.length_b   1.000
_cell.length_c   1.000
_cell.angle_alpha   90.00
_cell.angle_beta   90.00
_cell.angle_gamma   90.00
#
_symmetry.space_group_name_H-M   'P 1'
#
loop_
_entity.id
_entity.type
_entity.pdbx_description
1 polymer ?
#
loop_
_entity_poly.entity_id
_entity_poly.type
_entity_poly.pdbx_seq_one_letter_code
_entity_poly.pdbx_strand_id
1 'polypeptide(L)'
;MNDKNIIKFLKDRNIDIVIKKNKKNNEKDDIEVKTNNHLNILKEFHEISMNSNEFYSLALTSSIWHEIEELKVWNKRAKNIINSKDIRINYIKKAEKCINEIYEIDYSSLIKRAMKRKELCIGKPYESNLWKEFNLKISDISRLNFNMIEIDYYKYLSRLKKKNNTLYWNDIIENIIITEKLDNKSYMFLKALLNYPYEEMKSLQKEYLNNIKKIYMKI
;
A
#
# COMPACT_ATOMS: atom_id res chain seq x y z
N MET A 1 1.24 17.65 -11.84
CA MET A 1 2.41 16.74 -11.74
C MET A 1 3.23 16.93 -13.01
N ASN A 2 4.54 17.15 -12.94
CA ASN A 2 5.35 17.35 -14.15
C ASN A 2 5.83 16.00 -14.66
N ASP A 3 4.95 15.30 -15.38
CA ASP A 3 5.15 13.92 -15.81
C ASP A 3 6.44 13.72 -16.62
N LYS A 4 6.91 14.76 -17.34
CA LYS A 4 8.16 14.69 -18.14
C LYS A 4 9.40 14.39 -17.29
N ASN A 5 9.53 15.01 -16.11
CA ASN A 5 10.69 14.79 -15.24
C ASN A 5 10.68 13.39 -14.63
N ILE A 6 9.50 12.91 -14.24
CA ILE A 6 9.32 11.57 -13.69
C ILE A 6 9.58 10.50 -14.76
N ILE A 7 9.06 10.70 -15.98
CA ILE A 7 9.32 9.82 -17.12
C ILE A 7 10.82 9.72 -17.39
N LYS A 8 11.53 10.86 -17.43
CA LYS A 8 12.97 10.88 -17.61
C LYS A 8 13.70 10.14 -16.49
N PHE A 9 13.38 10.45 -15.24
CA PHE A 9 13.94 9.80 -14.06
C PHE A 9 13.81 8.27 -14.09
N LEU A 10 12.66 7.75 -14.50
CA LEU A 10 12.41 6.32 -14.61
C LEU A 10 13.20 5.70 -15.78
N LYS A 11 13.21 6.35 -16.94
CA LYS A 11 13.96 5.88 -18.13
C LYS A 11 15.46 5.81 -17.89
N ASP A 12 16.03 6.83 -17.25
CA ASP A 12 17.46 6.88 -16.88
C ASP A 12 17.87 5.74 -15.92
N ARG A 13 16.88 5.02 -15.38
CA ARG A 13 17.00 3.89 -14.46
C ARG A 13 16.53 2.56 -15.06
N ASN A 14 16.42 2.48 -16.39
CA ASN A 14 15.94 1.28 -17.09
C ASN A 14 14.53 0.84 -16.67
N ILE A 15 13.66 1.80 -16.37
CA ILE A 15 12.23 1.56 -16.15
C ILE A 15 11.45 2.14 -17.33
N ASP A 16 10.86 1.25 -18.12
CA ASP A 16 10.11 1.60 -19.32
C ASP A 16 8.66 1.92 -18.99
N ILE A 17 8.15 3.02 -19.53
CA ILE A 17 6.74 3.39 -19.41
C ILE A 17 6.00 2.92 -20.66
N VAL A 18 5.04 2.03 -20.48
CA VAL A 18 4.35 1.35 -21.59
C VAL A 18 2.84 1.39 -21.41
N ILE A 19 2.09 1.62 -22.48
CA ILE A 19 0.64 1.88 -22.38
C ILE A 19 -0.14 0.73 -21.72
N LYS A 20 0.27 -0.52 -21.99
CA LYS A 20 -0.43 -1.71 -21.49
C LYS A 20 0.47 -2.94 -21.49
N LYS A 21 0.25 -3.82 -20.51
CA LYS A 21 0.81 -5.16 -20.51
C LYS A 21 0.17 -6.02 -21.60
N ASN A 22 0.99 -6.51 -22.53
CA ASN A 22 0.54 -7.54 -23.46
C ASN A 22 0.21 -8.79 -22.66
N LYS A 23 -1.05 -9.24 -22.72
CA LYS A 23 -1.47 -10.49 -22.08
C LYS A 23 -0.80 -11.64 -22.83
N LYS A 24 0.27 -12.20 -22.27
CA LYS A 24 0.66 -13.58 -22.61
C LYS A 24 -0.33 -14.53 -21.95
N ASN A 25 -0.63 -15.65 -22.62
CA ASN A 25 -1.37 -16.75 -22.02
C ASN A 25 -0.58 -17.22 -20.80
N ASN A 26 -1.14 -17.04 -19.61
CA ASN A 26 -0.44 -17.43 -18.38
C ASN A 26 -0.47 -18.96 -18.27
N GLU A 27 0.72 -19.55 -18.13
CA GLU A 27 0.86 -20.89 -17.57
C GLU A 27 0.22 -20.91 -16.16
N LYS A 28 -0.28 -22.09 -15.78
CA LYS A 28 -0.88 -22.35 -14.47
C LYS A 28 0.20 -22.43 -13.39
N ASP A 29 1.00 -21.39 -13.21
CA ASP A 29 1.94 -21.36 -12.08
C ASP A 29 1.16 -21.24 -10.76
N ASP A 30 1.74 -21.86 -9.74
CA ASP A 30 1.30 -21.77 -8.36
C ASP A 30 1.21 -20.29 -7.89
N ILE A 31 0.20 -20.00 -7.05
CA ILE A 31 -0.07 -18.65 -6.57
C ILE A 31 1.08 -18.10 -5.70
N GLU A 32 1.75 -18.96 -4.93
CA GLU A 32 2.88 -18.60 -4.10
C GLU A 32 4.08 -18.19 -4.96
N VAL A 33 4.38 -18.96 -6.01
CA VAL A 33 5.42 -18.64 -6.99
C VAL A 33 5.15 -17.29 -7.65
N LYS A 34 3.91 -17.05 -8.10
CA LYS A 34 3.51 -15.77 -8.69
C LYS A 34 3.65 -14.61 -7.72
N THR A 35 3.25 -14.82 -6.46
CA THR A 35 3.35 -13.81 -5.40
C THR A 35 4.81 -13.46 -5.14
N ASN A 36 5.68 -14.46 -4.90
CA ASN A 36 7.09 -14.25 -4.64
C ASN A 36 7.80 -13.57 -5.82
N ASN A 37 7.49 -13.98 -7.06
CA ASN A 37 8.02 -13.32 -8.25
C ASN A 37 7.64 -11.83 -8.31
N HIS A 38 6.39 -11.49 -8.02
CA HIS A 38 5.96 -10.09 -8.05
C HIS A 38 6.52 -9.27 -6.89
N LEU A 39 6.69 -9.87 -5.70
CA LEU A 39 7.37 -9.22 -4.58
C LEU A 39 8.82 -8.87 -4.92
N ASN A 40 9.53 -9.75 -5.63
CA ASN A 40 10.88 -9.49 -6.12
C ASN A 40 10.92 -8.35 -7.14
N ILE A 41 9.94 -8.28 -8.05
CA ILE A 41 9.81 -7.18 -9.02
C ILE A 41 9.56 -5.84 -8.30
N LEU A 42 8.70 -5.83 -7.28
CA LEU A 42 8.41 -4.63 -6.49
C LEU A 42 9.65 -4.15 -5.70
N LYS A 43 10.38 -5.09 -5.10
CA LYS A 43 11.67 -4.84 -4.43
C LYS A 43 12.69 -4.23 -5.39
N GLU A 44 12.82 -4.78 -6.59
CA GLU A 44 13.72 -4.25 -7.62
C GLU A 44 13.35 -2.82 -8.01
N PHE A 45 12.06 -2.51 -8.15
CA PHE A 45 11.60 -1.14 -8.39
C PHE A 45 12.02 -0.20 -7.24
N HIS A 46 11.84 -0.60 -5.99
CA HIS A 46 12.24 0.20 -4.84
C HIS A 46 13.76 0.45 -4.84
N GLU A 47 14.59 -0.59 -5.00
CA GLU A 47 16.05 -0.47 -5.03
C GLU A 47 16.55 0.47 -6.13
N ILE A 48 16.04 0.29 -7.35
CA ILE A 48 16.43 1.10 -8.52
C ILE A 48 16.02 2.56 -8.32
N SER A 49 14.81 2.80 -7.80
CA SER A 49 14.29 4.15 -7.62
C SER A 49 14.97 4.92 -6.48
N MET A 50 15.41 4.25 -5.42
CA MET A 50 16.08 4.89 -4.26
C MET A 50 17.54 5.31 -4.51
N ASN A 51 18.20 4.78 -5.52
CA ASN A 51 19.64 4.96 -5.76
C ASN A 51 20.05 6.34 -6.33
N SER A 52 19.46 7.45 -5.89
CA SER A 52 19.86 8.77 -6.41
C SER A 52 19.71 9.98 -5.49
N ASN A 53 20.36 11.09 -5.88
CA ASN A 53 20.21 12.38 -5.21
C ASN A 53 19.29 13.35 -5.98
N GLU A 54 18.69 12.93 -7.09
CA GLU A 54 18.04 13.81 -8.08
C GLU A 54 16.54 14.07 -7.83
N PHE A 55 16.03 13.60 -6.69
CA PHE A 55 14.61 13.63 -6.33
C PHE A 55 13.97 15.02 -6.27
N TYR A 56 14.77 16.06 -5.98
CA TYR A 56 14.28 17.44 -5.86
C TYR A 56 13.65 17.97 -7.16
N SER A 57 13.96 17.35 -8.30
CA SER A 57 13.42 17.73 -9.62
C SER A 57 12.06 17.09 -9.96
N LEU A 58 11.60 16.11 -9.17
CA LEU A 58 10.43 15.29 -9.50
C LEU A 58 9.09 15.92 -9.14
N ALA A 59 9.08 16.91 -8.23
CA ALA A 59 7.86 17.56 -7.74
C ALA A 59 6.76 16.57 -7.29
N LEU A 60 7.17 15.43 -6.74
CA LEU A 60 6.26 14.41 -6.23
C LEU A 60 5.73 14.80 -4.86
N THR A 61 4.46 14.50 -4.63
CA THR A 61 3.88 14.66 -3.30
C THR A 61 4.43 13.58 -2.37
N SER A 62 4.52 13.91 -1.08
CA SER A 62 4.61 12.89 -0.05
C SER A 62 3.21 12.51 0.37
N SER A 63 2.94 11.21 0.52
CA SER A 63 1.70 10.74 1.13
C SER A 63 1.93 9.95 2.41
N ILE A 64 3.06 10.20 3.05
CA ILE A 64 3.37 9.62 4.36
C ILE A 64 2.25 10.04 5.34
N TRP A 65 1.89 9.17 6.28
CA TRP A 65 0.79 9.32 7.25
C TRP A 65 -0.64 9.21 6.72
N HIS A 66 -0.90 9.56 5.45
CA HIS A 66 -2.28 9.67 4.95
C HIS A 66 -3.11 8.40 5.14
N GLU A 67 -2.53 7.23 4.85
CA GLU A 67 -3.24 5.95 5.00
C GLU A 67 -3.69 5.74 6.46
N ILE A 68 -2.80 5.95 7.43
CA ILE A 68 -3.10 5.72 8.86
C ILE A 68 -4.13 6.74 9.38
N GLU A 69 -3.99 8.01 9.01
CA GLU A 69 -4.94 9.05 9.40
C GLU A 69 -6.32 8.83 8.79
N GLU A 70 -6.39 8.35 7.54
CA GLU A 70 -7.67 7.98 6.92
C GLU A 70 -8.36 6.86 7.70
N LEU A 71 -7.64 5.80 8.07
CA LEU A 71 -8.19 4.69 8.85
C LEU A 71 -8.67 5.15 10.24
N LYS A 72 -7.94 6.05 10.92
CA LYS A 72 -8.40 6.66 12.19
C LYS A 72 -9.71 7.42 12.02
N VAL A 73 -9.82 8.21 10.96
CA VAL A 73 -11.04 8.96 10.66
C VAL A 73 -12.19 7.99 10.42
N TRP A 74 -11.96 6.87 9.71
CA TRP A 74 -12.97 5.84 9.50
C TRP A 74 -13.41 5.20 10.83
N ASN A 75 -12.48 4.85 11.72
CA ASN A 75 -12.78 4.34 13.06
C ASN A 75 -13.69 5.31 13.84
N LYS A 76 -13.33 6.59 13.87
CA LYS A 76 -14.11 7.64 14.55
C LYS A 76 -15.52 7.77 13.96
N ARG A 77 -15.64 7.76 12.63
CA ARG A 77 -16.93 7.87 11.94
C ARG A 77 -17.82 6.66 12.17
N ALA A 78 -17.25 5.46 12.16
CA ALA A 78 -17.97 4.22 12.45
C ALA A 78 -18.56 4.22 13.87
N LYS A 79 -17.82 4.69 14.89
CA LYS A 79 -18.35 4.84 16.25
C LYS A 79 -19.58 5.73 16.33
N ASN A 80 -19.67 6.76 15.48
CA ASN A 80 -20.78 7.70 15.51
C ASN A 80 -22.10 7.10 14.99
N ILE A 81 -22.06 5.98 14.28
CA ILE A 81 -23.25 5.34 13.69
C ILE A 81 -23.56 3.96 14.27
N ILE A 82 -22.61 3.34 14.98
CA ILE A 82 -22.76 2.01 15.57
C ILE A 82 -22.98 2.12 17.07
N ASN A 83 -24.06 1.51 17.57
CA ASN A 83 -24.36 1.41 18.99
C ASN A 83 -23.66 0.20 19.65
N SER A 84 -23.64 0.16 20.98
CA SER A 84 -22.96 -0.89 21.75
C SER A 84 -23.56 -2.29 21.62
N LYS A 85 -24.81 -2.42 21.15
CA LYS A 85 -25.51 -3.69 20.95
C LYS A 85 -25.31 -4.28 19.55
N ASP A 86 -24.76 -3.50 18.62
CA ASP A 86 -24.52 -3.92 17.25
C ASP A 86 -23.27 -4.81 17.16
N ILE A 87 -23.40 -5.99 16.57
CA ILE A 87 -22.30 -6.96 16.39
C ILE A 87 -21.09 -6.36 15.65
N ARG A 88 -21.32 -5.36 14.79
CA ARG A 88 -20.29 -4.65 14.02
C ARG A 88 -19.32 -3.86 14.91
N ILE A 89 -19.67 -3.63 16.18
CA ILE A 89 -18.76 -3.02 17.17
C ILE A 89 -17.45 -3.81 17.31
N ASN A 90 -17.48 -5.12 17.07
CA ASN A 90 -16.28 -5.96 17.13
C ASN A 90 -15.27 -5.60 16.02
N TYR A 91 -15.74 -5.21 14.84
CA TYR A 91 -14.86 -4.72 13.76
C TYR A 91 -14.22 -3.38 14.14
N ILE A 92 -14.98 -2.48 14.76
CA ILE A 92 -14.46 -1.19 15.24
C ILE A 92 -13.38 -1.42 16.31
N LYS A 93 -13.65 -2.26 17.31
CA LYS A 93 -12.66 -2.61 18.35
C LYS A 93 -11.38 -3.20 17.75
N LYS A 94 -11.54 -4.11 16.78
CA LYS A 94 -10.40 -4.69 16.06
C LYS A 94 -9.61 -3.63 15.27
N ALA A 95 -10.31 -2.75 14.56
CA ALA A 95 -9.71 -1.67 13.79
C ALA A 95 -8.92 -0.71 14.68
N GLU A 96 -9.46 -0.34 15.84
CA GLU A 96 -8.74 0.47 16.84
C GLU A 96 -7.52 -0.22 17.38
N LYS A 97 -7.62 -1.51 17.70
CA LYS A 97 -6.47 -2.29 18.16
C LYS A 97 -5.33 -2.23 17.13
N CYS A 98 -5.62 -2.47 15.86
CA CYS A 98 -4.62 -2.41 14.79
C CYS A 98 -3.98 -1.02 14.66
N ILE A 99 -4.77 0.05 14.79
CA ILE A 99 -4.23 1.42 14.74
C ILE A 99 -3.37 1.72 15.97
N ASN A 100 -3.80 1.31 17.16
CA ASN A 100 -3.03 1.50 18.39
C ASN A 100 -1.70 0.76 18.33
N GLU A 101 -1.69 -0.49 17.84
CA GLU A 101 -0.47 -1.26 17.59
C GLU A 101 0.50 -0.47 16.70
N ILE A 102 0.01 0.17 15.62
CA ILE A 102 0.85 1.01 14.74
C ILE A 102 1.49 2.18 15.50
N TYR A 103 0.75 2.87 16.36
CA TYR A 103 1.31 3.97 17.15
C TYR A 103 2.34 3.51 18.19
N GLU A 104 2.14 2.33 18.77
CA GLU A 104 3.06 1.73 19.75
C GLU A 104 4.41 1.30 19.13
N ILE A 105 4.45 1.03 17.82
CA ILE A 105 5.64 0.56 17.08
C ILE A 105 6.68 1.69 16.84
N ASP A 106 6.50 2.88 17.40
CA ASP A 106 7.26 4.08 17.06
C ASP A 106 7.20 4.34 15.54
N TYR A 107 5.97 4.52 15.06
CA TYR A 107 5.67 4.84 13.66
C TYR A 107 6.47 6.03 13.11
N SER A 108 6.83 6.98 13.99
CA SER A 108 7.66 8.13 13.65
C SER A 108 9.04 7.73 13.12
N SER A 109 9.63 6.64 13.62
CA SER A 109 10.93 6.14 13.17
C SER A 109 10.87 5.51 11.78
N LEU A 110 9.80 4.79 11.45
CA LEU A 110 9.57 4.24 10.11
C LEU A 110 9.52 5.38 9.08
N ILE A 111 8.90 6.49 9.46
CA ILE A 111 8.77 7.66 8.61
C ILE A 111 10.09 8.39 8.43
N LYS A 112 10.85 8.58 9.52
CA LYS A 112 12.21 9.14 9.45
C LYS A 112 13.11 8.27 8.55
N ARG A 113 13.00 6.94 8.63
CA ARG A 113 13.70 6.00 7.75
C ARG A 113 13.29 6.23 6.29
N ALA A 114 12.01 6.24 5.99
CA ALA A 114 11.51 6.42 4.62
C ALA A 114 11.96 7.76 4.02
N MET A 115 11.91 8.84 4.80
CA MET A 115 12.42 10.14 4.39
C MET A 115 13.93 10.13 4.14
N LYS A 116 14.72 9.51 5.04
CA LYS A 116 16.17 9.40 4.91
C LYS A 116 16.59 8.58 3.69
N ARG A 117 15.89 7.47 3.44
CA ARG A 117 16.09 6.60 2.27
C ARG A 117 15.49 7.15 0.98
N LYS A 118 14.70 8.24 1.08
CA LYS A 118 13.95 8.84 -0.04
C LYS A 118 13.07 7.81 -0.74
N GLU A 119 12.39 7.01 0.06
CA GLU A 119 11.58 5.89 -0.40
C GLU A 119 10.49 6.34 -1.37
N LEU A 120 10.45 5.68 -2.52
CA LEU A 120 9.53 5.95 -3.59
C LEU A 120 8.60 4.77 -3.75
N CYS A 121 7.30 5.02 -3.62
CA CYS A 121 6.26 4.03 -3.86
C CYS A 121 5.69 4.22 -5.28
N ILE A 122 5.41 3.11 -5.95
CA ILE A 122 4.66 3.09 -7.22
C ILE A 122 3.18 3.38 -7.00
N GLY A 123 2.64 3.12 -5.81
CA GLY A 123 1.27 3.41 -5.40
C GLY A 123 0.20 2.52 -6.03
N LYS A 124 0.50 1.91 -7.19
CA LYS A 124 -0.26 0.86 -7.90
C LYS A 124 0.63 -0.38 -8.07
N PRO A 125 0.92 -1.15 -6.99
CA PRO A 125 1.96 -2.19 -6.98
C PRO A 125 1.45 -3.53 -7.50
N TYR A 126 0.64 -3.55 -8.55
CA TYR A 126 -0.01 -4.76 -9.07
C TYR A 126 0.67 -5.26 -10.33
N GLU A 127 0.55 -6.56 -10.64
CA GLU A 127 1.13 -7.22 -11.83
C GLU A 127 0.62 -6.63 -13.15
N SER A 128 -0.54 -5.98 -13.10
CA SER A 128 -1.14 -5.27 -14.23
C SER A 128 -0.49 -3.92 -14.50
N ASN A 129 0.21 -3.36 -13.51
CA ASN A 129 0.84 -2.05 -13.58
C ASN A 129 2.36 -2.10 -13.59
N LEU A 130 2.96 -3.02 -12.81
CA LEU A 130 4.40 -3.23 -12.71
C LEU A 130 4.70 -4.68 -13.07
N TRP A 131 5.62 -4.89 -14.01
CA TRP A 131 6.11 -6.22 -14.35
C TRP A 131 7.52 -6.13 -14.92
N LYS A 132 8.17 -7.27 -15.05
CA LYS A 132 9.49 -7.38 -15.66
C LYS A 132 9.43 -8.25 -16.91
N GLU A 133 10.11 -7.77 -17.95
CA GLU A 133 10.48 -8.59 -19.12
C GLU A 133 12.01 -8.58 -19.19
N PHE A 134 12.60 -7.78 -20.09
CA PHE A 134 14.03 -7.45 -20.04
C PHE A 134 14.30 -6.38 -18.97
N ASN A 135 13.57 -5.27 -19.07
CA ASN A 135 13.56 -4.17 -18.10
C ASN A 135 12.28 -4.21 -17.25
N LEU A 136 12.28 -3.43 -16.16
CA LEU A 136 11.04 -3.11 -15.44
C LEU A 136 10.13 -2.28 -16.35
N LYS A 137 8.84 -2.59 -16.32
CA LYS A 137 7.81 -1.92 -17.10
C LYS A 137 6.71 -1.40 -16.19
N ILE A 138 6.33 -0.14 -16.39
CA ILE A 138 5.25 0.53 -15.66
C ILE A 138 4.19 1.04 -16.64
N SER A 139 2.92 0.75 -16.39
CA SER A 139 1.84 1.32 -17.21
C SER A 139 1.30 2.65 -16.75
N ASP A 140 1.33 2.89 -15.44
CA ASP A 140 0.67 4.04 -14.83
C ASP A 140 1.49 4.53 -13.63
N ILE A 141 2.00 5.76 -13.77
CA ILE A 141 2.81 6.48 -12.78
C ILE A 141 2.02 7.53 -12.01
N SER A 142 0.71 7.67 -12.24
CA SER A 142 -0.14 8.71 -11.65
C SER A 142 -0.24 8.67 -10.12
N ARG A 143 0.16 7.55 -9.50
CA ARG A 143 0.14 7.37 -8.04
C ARG A 143 1.53 7.21 -7.43
N LEU A 144 2.57 7.47 -8.21
CA LEU A 144 3.93 7.46 -7.73
C LEU A 144 4.12 8.60 -6.72
N ASN A 145 4.71 8.32 -5.56
CA ASN A 145 4.86 9.30 -4.49
C ASN A 145 5.97 8.93 -3.50
N PHE A 146 6.41 9.91 -2.70
CA PHE A 146 7.29 9.63 -1.57
C PHE A 146 6.47 9.07 -0.41
N ASN A 147 6.77 7.83 -0.03
CA ASN A 147 6.11 7.13 1.06
C ASN A 147 6.97 5.98 1.58
N MET A 148 6.56 5.36 2.68
CA MET A 148 7.22 4.14 3.18
C MET A 148 6.88 2.98 2.25
N ILE A 149 7.88 2.21 1.82
CA ILE A 149 7.69 1.09 0.89
C ILE A 149 6.73 0.01 1.41
N GLU A 150 6.55 -0.08 2.74
CA GLU A 150 5.53 -0.93 3.38
C GLU A 150 4.12 -0.65 2.84
N ILE A 151 3.82 0.57 2.40
CA ILE A 151 2.50 0.91 1.86
C ILE A 151 2.24 0.22 0.52
N ASP A 152 3.25 0.06 -0.33
CA ASP A 152 3.08 -0.69 -1.58
C ASP A 152 2.90 -2.19 -1.31
N TYR A 153 3.68 -2.75 -0.38
CA TYR A 153 3.48 -4.13 0.05
C TYR A 153 2.09 -4.34 0.65
N TYR A 154 1.63 -3.48 1.56
CA TYR A 154 0.30 -3.54 2.13
C TYR A 154 -0.80 -3.51 1.05
N LYS A 155 -0.71 -2.61 0.06
CA LYS A 155 -1.68 -2.52 -1.04
C LYS A 155 -1.72 -3.79 -1.88
N TYR A 156 -0.54 -4.35 -2.19
CA TYR A 156 -0.45 -5.60 -2.94
C TYR A 156 -1.04 -6.77 -2.16
N LEU A 157 -0.57 -6.99 -0.94
CA LEU A 157 -0.99 -8.10 -0.08
C LEU A 157 -2.47 -8.02 0.29
N SER A 158 -3.00 -6.83 0.59
CA SER A 158 -4.43 -6.64 0.86
C SER A 158 -5.32 -7.01 -0.32
N ARG A 159 -4.84 -6.79 -1.55
CA ARG A 159 -5.57 -7.21 -2.76
C ARG A 159 -5.50 -8.72 -2.96
N LEU A 160 -4.38 -9.36 -2.64
CA LEU A 160 -4.24 -10.82 -2.68
C LEU A 160 -5.11 -11.50 -1.61
N LYS A 161 -5.11 -10.99 -0.38
CA LYS A 161 -5.87 -11.53 0.76
C LYS A 161 -7.37 -11.58 0.50
N LYS A 162 -7.91 -10.62 -0.26
CA LYS A 162 -9.31 -10.62 -0.70
C LYS A 162 -9.66 -11.76 -1.65
N LYS A 163 -8.69 -12.27 -2.41
CA LYS A 163 -8.89 -13.29 -3.43
C LYS A 163 -8.54 -14.69 -2.92
N ASN A 164 -7.56 -14.80 -2.04
CA ASN A 164 -6.99 -16.07 -1.59
C ASN A 164 -6.78 -16.00 -0.08
N ASN A 165 -7.39 -16.91 0.68
CA ASN A 165 -7.21 -16.97 2.14
C ASN A 165 -6.25 -18.09 2.58
N THR A 166 -5.58 -18.74 1.63
CA THR A 166 -4.74 -19.93 1.88
C THR A 166 -3.26 -19.61 2.07
N LEU A 167 -2.83 -18.36 1.86
CA LEU A 167 -1.44 -17.95 1.99
C LEU A 167 -1.04 -17.72 3.45
N TYR A 168 0.18 -18.13 3.79
CA TYR A 168 0.80 -17.86 5.09
C TYR A 168 1.35 -16.43 5.13
N TRP A 169 0.50 -15.48 5.53
CA TRP A 169 0.83 -14.05 5.47
C TRP A 169 2.02 -13.64 6.33
N ASN A 170 2.26 -14.31 7.47
CA ASN A 170 3.41 -13.97 8.32
C ASN A 170 4.73 -14.26 7.58
N ASP A 171 4.83 -15.43 6.96
CA ASP A 171 6.02 -15.86 6.20
C ASP A 171 6.28 -14.93 5.00
N ILE A 172 5.21 -14.49 4.33
CA ILE A 172 5.30 -13.52 3.24
C ILE A 172 5.83 -12.17 3.77
N ILE A 173 5.32 -11.68 4.90
CA ILE A 173 5.79 -10.42 5.50
C ILE A 173 7.25 -10.57 5.93
N GLU A 174 7.64 -11.67 6.58
CA GLU A 174 9.02 -11.94 6.99
C GLU A 174 9.98 -11.92 5.80
N ASN A 175 9.60 -12.56 4.69
CA ASN A 175 10.36 -12.52 3.45
C ASN A 175 10.53 -11.07 2.94
N ILE A 176 9.47 -10.27 2.95
CA ILE A 176 9.55 -8.84 2.59
C ILE A 176 10.54 -8.10 3.49
N ILE A 177 10.46 -8.29 4.81
CA ILE A 177 11.34 -7.60 5.76
C ILE A 177 12.80 -7.95 5.51
N ILE A 178 13.10 -9.23 5.31
CA ILE A 178 14.46 -9.71 5.03
C ILE A 178 14.97 -9.16 3.69
N THR A 179 14.17 -9.26 2.63
CA THR A 179 14.59 -8.88 1.26
C THR A 179 14.78 -7.38 1.09
N GLU A 180 13.95 -6.56 1.74
CA GLU A 180 14.04 -5.09 1.73
C GLU A 180 14.99 -4.52 2.79
N LYS A 181 15.62 -5.39 3.60
CA LYS A 181 16.49 -5.01 4.71
C LYS A 181 15.79 -4.05 5.68
N LEU A 182 14.55 -4.36 6.00
CA LEU A 182 13.73 -3.65 6.97
C LEU A 182 13.89 -4.26 8.35
N ASP A 183 13.36 -3.58 9.37
CA ASP A 183 13.43 -4.04 10.75
C ASP A 183 12.10 -4.64 11.23
N ASN A 184 12.08 -5.09 12.48
CA ASN A 184 10.88 -5.66 13.09
C ASN A 184 9.73 -4.64 13.22
N LYS A 185 10.00 -3.33 13.21
CA LYS A 185 8.93 -2.31 13.24
C LYS A 185 8.14 -2.36 11.94
N SER A 186 8.81 -2.53 10.80
CA SER A 186 8.15 -2.75 9.51
C SER A 186 7.31 -4.03 9.48
N TYR A 187 7.80 -5.13 10.08
CA TYR A 187 7.04 -6.37 10.24
C TYR A 187 5.72 -6.11 10.97
N MET A 188 5.82 -5.52 12.17
CA MET A 188 4.66 -5.26 13.02
C MET A 188 3.69 -4.29 12.35
N PHE A 189 4.20 -3.28 11.64
CA PHE A 189 3.39 -2.32 10.88
C PHE A 189 2.57 -2.99 9.77
N LEU A 190 3.20 -3.81 8.93
CA LEU A 190 2.52 -4.55 7.86
C LEU A 190 1.48 -5.53 8.42
N LYS A 191 1.84 -6.23 9.51
CA LYS A 191 0.95 -7.17 10.19
C LYS A 191 -0.29 -6.48 10.76
N ALA A 192 -0.13 -5.35 11.43
CA ALA A 192 -1.24 -4.56 11.96
C ALA A 192 -2.16 -4.06 10.84
N LEU A 193 -1.58 -3.50 9.76
CA LEU A 193 -2.35 -3.06 8.60
C LEU A 193 -3.12 -4.19 7.90
N LEU A 194 -2.49 -5.36 7.71
CA LEU A 194 -3.16 -6.50 7.09
C LEU A 194 -4.25 -7.13 7.97
N ASN A 195 -4.18 -6.93 9.29
CA ASN A 195 -5.20 -7.37 10.23
C ASN A 195 -6.36 -6.38 10.38
N TYR A 196 -6.17 -5.13 9.97
CA TYR A 196 -7.22 -4.12 9.96
C TYR A 196 -8.43 -4.61 9.14
N PRO A 197 -9.67 -4.55 9.68
CA PRO A 197 -10.87 -5.03 9.00
C PRO A 197 -11.34 -4.05 7.93
N TYR A 198 -10.56 -3.94 6.85
CA TYR A 198 -10.70 -2.85 5.87
C TYR A 198 -12.06 -2.85 5.17
N GLU A 199 -12.58 -4.00 4.75
CA GLU A 199 -13.85 -4.06 4.01
C GLU A 199 -15.05 -3.71 4.90
N GLU A 200 -15.04 -4.18 6.14
CA GLU A 200 -16.06 -3.86 7.13
C GLU A 200 -16.03 -2.38 7.47
N MET A 201 -14.84 -1.82 7.74
CA MET A 201 -14.69 -0.40 8.04
C MET A 201 -15.02 0.49 6.83
N LYS A 202 -14.71 0.06 5.61
CA LYS A 202 -15.10 0.74 4.38
C LYS A 202 -16.61 0.76 4.19
N SER A 203 -17.28 -0.35 4.52
CA SER A 203 -18.74 -0.44 4.49
C SER A 203 -19.37 0.56 5.47
N LEU A 204 -18.88 0.60 6.71
CA LEU A 204 -19.32 1.55 7.73
C LEU A 204 -19.05 3.01 7.34
N GLN A 205 -17.88 3.28 6.74
CA GLN A 205 -17.54 4.60 6.21
C GLN A 205 -18.52 5.04 5.10
N LYS A 206 -18.91 4.13 4.21
CA LYS A 206 -19.91 4.39 3.17
C LYS A 206 -21.29 4.70 3.78
N GLU A 207 -21.70 3.92 4.78
CA GLU A 207 -22.95 4.14 5.53
C GLU A 207 -22.96 5.53 6.18
N TYR A 208 -21.89 5.90 6.87
CA TYR A 208 -21.73 7.22 7.49
C TYR A 208 -21.89 8.36 6.47
N LEU A 209 -21.20 8.28 5.32
CA LEU A 209 -21.30 9.30 4.28
C LEU A 209 -22.70 9.40 3.68
N ASN A 210 -23.40 8.27 3.53
CA ASN A 210 -24.78 8.27 3.05
C ASN A 210 -25.73 8.92 4.05
N ASN A 211 -25.53 8.71 5.35
CA ASN A 211 -26.32 9.38 6.39
C ASN A 211 -26.11 10.90 6.37
N ILE A 212 -24.86 11.36 6.20
CA ILE A 212 -24.57 12.78 5.99
C ILE A 212 -25.28 13.32 4.76
N LYS A 213 -25.17 12.65 3.60
CA LYS A 213 -25.85 13.10 2.38
C LYS A 213 -27.35 13.22 2.57
N LYS A 214 -28.00 12.27 3.26
CA LYS A 214 -29.43 12.36 3.57
C LYS A 214 -29.79 13.54 4.48
N ILE A 215 -28.88 13.99 5.33
CA ILE A 215 -29.10 15.15 6.20
C ILE A 215 -28.97 16.45 5.40
N TYR A 216 -27.94 16.57 4.55
CA TYR A 216 -27.61 17.81 3.85
C TYR A 216 -28.23 17.94 2.43
N MET A 217 -28.72 16.85 1.85
CA MET A 217 -29.41 16.83 0.54
C MET A 217 -30.93 16.61 0.69
N LYS A 218 -31.50 16.82 1.89
CA LYS A 218 -32.93 17.11 2.01
C LYS A 218 -33.21 18.53 1.47
N ILE A 219 -33.20 18.64 0.14
CA ILE A 219 -33.96 19.58 -0.69
C ILE A 219 -34.77 18.72 -1.64
#